data_AF-A0AA40V876-F1
#
_entry.id   AF-A0AA40V876-F1
#
_cell.length_a   1.000
_cell.length_b   1.000
_cell.length_c   1.000
_cell.angle_alpha   90.00
_cell.angle_beta   90.00
_cell.angle_gamma   90.00
#
_symmetry.space_group_name_H-M   'P 1'
#
loop_
_entity.id
_entity.type
_entity.pdbx_description
1 polymer ?
#
loop_
_entity_poly.entity_id
_entity_poly.type
_entity_poly.pdbx_seq_one_letter_code
_entity_poly.pdbx_strand_id
1 'polypeptide(L)'
;IAHLIYNLQTIIDVDRIVIGGGISAQKIVTETIQSAYDEMFHSNEMVAAVLTPAEIRASKFANDANLYGAIYHLLLKINAEV
;
A
#
# COMPACT_ATOMS: atom_id res chain seq x y z
N ILE A 1 -2.32 12.03 1.21
CA ILE A 1 -2.07 10.57 1.13
C ILE A 1 -0.60 10.24 1.32
N ALA A 2 0.34 10.80 0.56
CA ALA A 2 1.78 10.54 0.74
C ALA A 2 2.30 10.76 2.18
N HIS A 3 1.88 11.84 2.86
CA HIS A 3 2.23 12.06 4.27
C HIS A 3 1.70 10.97 5.22
N LEU A 4 0.50 10.46 4.96
CA LEU A 4 -0.08 9.36 5.76
C LEU A 4 0.74 8.08 5.56
N ILE A 5 1.10 7.80 4.32
CA ILE A 5 1.96 6.66 3.96
C ILE A 5 3.33 6.79 4.62
N TYR A 6 3.96 7.96 4.56
CA TYR A 6 5.22 8.23 5.24
C TYR A 6 5.12 7.98 6.75
N ASN A 7 4.09 8.51 7.42
CA ASN A 7 3.89 8.29 8.85
C ASN A 7 3.64 6.83 9.20
N LEU A 8 2.94 6.08 8.34
CA LEU A 8 2.75 4.64 8.56
C LEU A 8 4.07 3.89 8.37
N GLN A 9 4.87 4.26 7.37
CA GLN A 9 6.16 3.60 7.14
C GLN A 9 7.11 3.80 8.31
N THR A 10 7.15 5.00 8.91
CA THR A 10 8.04 5.26 10.06
C THR A 10 7.67 4.48 11.33
N ILE A 11 6.47 3.87 11.36
CA ILE A 11 6.00 3.07 12.49
C ILE A 11 6.04 1.57 12.19
N ILE A 12 5.66 1.16 10.98
CA ILE A 12 5.40 -0.24 10.63
C ILE A 12 6.53 -0.86 9.79
N ASP A 13 7.26 -0.05 9.00
CA ASP A 13 8.35 -0.48 8.09
C ASP A 13 7.94 -1.64 7.16
N VAL A 14 6.93 -1.38 6.30
CA VAL A 14 6.41 -2.40 5.37
C VAL A 14 7.17 -2.38 4.03
N ASP A 15 7.20 -3.52 3.36
CA ASP A 15 7.77 -3.60 2.00
C ASP A 15 6.92 -2.84 0.97
N ARG A 16 5.58 -2.89 1.10
CA ARG A 16 4.65 -2.41 0.07
C ARG A 16 3.37 -1.86 0.65
N ILE A 17 2.82 -0.87 -0.06
CA ILE A 17 1.52 -0.28 0.20
C ILE A 17 0.67 -0.39 -1.05
N VAL A 18 -0.54 -0.94 -0.90
CA VAL A 18 -1.48 -1.13 -2.01
C VAL A 18 -2.61 -0.11 -1.91
N ILE A 19 -2.76 0.71 -2.96
CA ILE A 19 -3.88 1.64 -3.10
C ILE A 19 -5.07 0.85 -3.67
N GLY A 20 -6.15 0.78 -2.89
CA GLY A 20 -7.39 0.08 -3.26
C GLY A 20 -8.46 0.96 -3.89
N GLY A 21 -9.60 0.34 -4.21
CA GLY A 21 -10.78 1.01 -4.75
C GLY A 21 -10.67 1.38 -6.23
N GLY A 22 -11.77 1.85 -6.83
CA GLY A 22 -11.81 2.18 -8.26
C GLY A 22 -10.79 3.23 -8.72
N ILE A 23 -10.40 4.16 -7.83
CA ILE A 23 -9.40 5.19 -8.13
C ILE A 23 -8.02 4.61 -8.44
N SER A 24 -7.69 3.45 -7.87
CA SER A 24 -6.40 2.78 -8.08
C SER A 24 -6.18 2.30 -9.52
N ALA A 25 -7.24 2.21 -10.34
CA ALA A 25 -7.13 1.86 -11.75
C ALA A 25 -6.42 2.95 -12.58
N GLN A 26 -6.35 4.18 -12.07
CA GLN A 26 -5.66 5.28 -12.73
C GLN A 26 -4.17 5.27 -12.34
N LYS A 27 -3.30 4.91 -13.28
CA LYS A 27 -1.84 4.81 -13.05
C LYS A 27 -1.22 6.07 -12.42
N ILE A 28 -1.70 7.24 -12.84
CA ILE A 28 -1.27 8.55 -12.33
C ILE A 28 -1.41 8.67 -10.81
N VAL A 29 -2.40 8.00 -10.21
CA VAL A 29 -2.63 8.05 -8.76
C VAL A 29 -1.46 7.41 -8.02
N THR A 30 -1.07 6.19 -8.38
CA THR A 30 0.05 5.52 -7.72
C THR A 30 1.39 6.16 -8.04
N GLU A 31 1.59 6.64 -9.27
CA GLU A 31 2.83 7.31 -9.68
C GLU A 31 3.05 8.63 -8.92
N THR A 32 2.01 9.46 -8.81
CA THR A 32 2.11 10.74 -8.10
C THR A 32 2.24 10.56 -6.58
N ILE A 33 1.57 9.55 -6.00
CA ILE A 33 1.74 9.23 -4.58
C ILE A 33 3.16 8.72 -4.31
N GLN A 34 3.70 7.82 -5.14
CA GLN A 34 5.08 7.33 -5.01
C GLN A 34 6.07 8.49 -5.09
N SER A 35 5.96 9.34 -6.11
CA SER A 35 6.85 10.49 -6.26
C SER A 35 6.83 11.43 -5.05
N ALA A 36 5.64 11.76 -4.53
CA ALA A 36 5.52 12.64 -3.37
C ALA A 36 6.01 11.96 -2.07
N TYR A 37 5.84 10.64 -1.95
CA TYR A 37 6.36 9.88 -0.82
C TYR A 37 7.89 9.80 -0.85
N ASP A 38 8.47 9.51 -2.02
CA ASP A 38 9.92 9.42 -2.20
C ASP A 38 10.61 10.76 -1.90
N GLU A 39 10.03 11.88 -2.34
CA GLU A 39 10.53 13.22 -2.01
C GLU A 39 10.61 13.43 -0.49
N MET A 40 9.55 13.06 0.24
CA MET A 40 9.53 13.17 1.69
C MET A 40 10.53 12.21 2.35
N PHE A 41 10.61 10.97 1.88
CA PHE A 41 11.46 9.93 2.45
C PHE A 41 12.94 10.31 2.34
N HIS A 42 13.37 10.77 1.17
CA HIS A 42 14.77 11.17 0.92
C HIS A 42 15.11 12.57 1.46
N SER A 43 14.12 13.37 1.84
CA SER A 43 14.36 14.66 2.52
C SER A 43 14.85 14.51 3.97
N ASN A 44 14.71 13.31 4.56
CA ASN A 44 15.12 13.01 5.92
C ASN A 44 16.21 11.93 5.96
N GLU A 45 17.46 12.36 6.11
CA GLU A 45 18.63 11.47 6.14
C GLU A 45 18.57 10.41 7.24
N MET A 46 17.99 10.73 8.41
CA MET A 46 17.88 9.77 9.52
C MET A 46 16.93 8.63 9.17
N VAL A 47 15.81 8.96 8.50
CA VAL A 47 14.84 7.95 8.06
C VAL A 47 15.43 7.10 6.94
N ALA A 48 16.06 7.72 5.95
CA ALA A 48 16.67 7.01 4.83
C ALA A 48 17.85 6.12 5.24
N ALA A 49 18.49 6.38 6.39
CA ALA A 49 19.58 5.57 6.91
C ALA A 49 19.11 4.30 7.63
N VAL A 50 17.85 4.24 8.09
CA VAL A 50 17.34 3.16 8.96
C VAL A 50 16.26 2.34 8.28
N LEU A 51 15.42 2.98 7.46
CA LEU A 51 14.25 2.35 6.84
C LEU A 51 14.47 2.18 5.34
N THR A 52 13.69 1.28 4.75
CA THR A 52 13.59 1.15 3.29
C THR A 52 12.29 1.81 2.80
N PRO A 53 12.30 2.57 1.70
CA PRO A 53 11.07 3.16 1.19
C PRO A 53 10.11 2.08 0.71
N ALA A 54 8.84 2.18 1.11
CA ALA A 54 7.80 1.25 0.70
C ALA A 54 7.44 1.43 -0.78
N GLU A 55 7.22 0.31 -1.46
CA GLU A 55 6.74 0.30 -2.83
C GLU A 55 5.21 0.55 -2.87
N ILE A 56 4.77 1.56 -3.59
CA ILE A 56 3.36 1.92 -3.74
C ILE A 56 2.82 1.31 -5.04
N ARG A 57 1.81 0.44 -4.91
CA ARG A 57 1.21 -0.31 -6.01
C ARG A 57 -0.30 -0.08 -6.10
N ALA A 58 -0.84 -0.23 -7.30
CA ALA A 58 -2.28 -0.30 -7.51
C ALA A 58 -2.80 -1.68 -7.10
N SER A 59 -4.02 -1.75 -6.56
CA SER A 59 -4.68 -3.02 -6.30
C SER A 59 -4.89 -3.80 -7.60
N LYS A 60 -4.42 -5.05 -7.63
CA LYS A 60 -4.63 -5.97 -8.77
C LYS A 60 -6.11 -6.15 -9.11
N PHE A 61 -6.98 -6.11 -8.10
CA PHE A 61 -8.42 -6.33 -8.25
C PHE A 61 -9.23 -5.02 -8.20
N ALA A 62 -8.57 -3.87 -8.08
CA ALA A 62 -9.18 -2.55 -8.01
C ALA A 62 -10.44 -2.52 -7.11
N ASN A 63 -11.62 -2.31 -7.72
CA ASN A 63 -12.90 -2.21 -7.02
C ASN A 63 -13.43 -3.55 -6.50
N ASP A 64 -13.00 -4.67 -7.09
CA ASP A 64 -13.50 -6.01 -6.77
C ASP A 64 -12.71 -6.67 -5.64
N ALA A 65 -11.64 -6.03 -5.15
CA ALA A 65 -10.77 -6.58 -4.11
C ALA A 65 -11.54 -6.99 -2.84
N ASN A 66 -12.59 -6.24 -2.49
CA ASN A 66 -13.47 -6.56 -1.36
C ASN A 66 -14.27 -7.86 -1.58
N LEU A 67 -14.75 -8.10 -2.80
CA LEU A 67 -15.51 -9.31 -3.17
C LEU A 67 -14.59 -10.54 -3.13
N TYR A 68 -13.41 -10.44 -3.74
CA TYR A 68 -12.41 -11.51 -3.66
C TYR A 68 -11.99 -11.79 -2.22
N GLY A 69 -11.77 -10.76 -1.40
CA GLY A 69 -11.43 -10.90 0.01
C GLY A 69 -12.54 -11.60 0.82
N ALA A 70 -13.80 -11.25 0.57
CA ALA A 70 -14.94 -11.88 1.25
C ALA A 70 -15.08 -13.37 0.91
N ILE A 71 -14.97 -13.72 -0.37
CA ILE A 71 -15.03 -15.12 -0.82
C ILE A 71 -13.83 -15.90 -0.28
N TYR A 72 -12.63 -15.35 -0.38
CA TYR A 72 -11.42 -16.00 0.12
C TYR A 72 -11.52 -16.29 1.63
N HIS A 73 -11.97 -15.31 2.41
CA HIS A 73 -12.18 -15.49 3.85
C HIS A 73 -13.24 -16.55 4.18
N LEU A 74 -14.34 -16.63 3.40
CA LEU A 74 -15.35 -17.67 3.56
C LEU A 74 -14.76 -19.07 3.27
N LEU A 75 -13.95 -19.20 2.22
CA LEU A 75 -13.30 -20.47 1.87
C LEU A 75 -12.34 -20.94 2.96
N LEU A 76 -11.52 -20.04 3.52
CA LEU A 76 -10.63 -20.38 4.63
C LEU A 76 -11.41 -20.93 5.84
N LYS A 77 -12.58 -20.34 6.15
CA LYS A 77 -13.45 -20.81 7.23
C LYS A 77 -14.06 -22.19 6.96
N ILE A 78 -14.53 -22.43 5.75
CA ILE A 78 -15.11 -23.74 5.35
C ILE A 78 -14.04 -24.83 5.42
N ASN A 79 -12.79 -24.49 5.07
CA ASN A 79 -11.65 -25.40 5.12
C ASN A 79 -11.00 -25.54 6.50
N ALA A 80 -11.47 -24.79 7.52
CA ALA A 80 -10.85 -24.73 8.85
C ALA A 80 -9.36 -24.30 8.85
N GLU A 81 -9.00 -23.41 7.91
CA GLU A 81 -7.66 -22.82 7.81
C GLU A 81 -7.52 -21.53 8.65
N VAL A 82 -8.64 -21.02 9.19
CA VAL A 82 -8.75 -19.91 10.16
C VAL A 82 -9.93 -20.11 11.11
#